data_AF-A0A924HWA5-F1
#
_entry.id   AF-A0A924HWA5-F1
#
_cell.length_a   1.000
_cell.length_b   1.000
_cell.length_c   1.000
_cell.angle_alpha   90.00
_cell.angle_beta   90.00
_cell.angle_gamma   90.00
#
_symmetry.space_group_name_H-M   'P 1'
#
loop_
_entity.id
_entity.type
_entity.pdbx_description
1 polymer ?
#
loop_
_entity_poly.entity_id
_entity_poly.type
_entity_poly.pdbx_seq_one_letter_code
_entity_poly.pdbx_strand_id
1 'polypeptide(L)'
;MTKHPLIADEDIASLERATLDAVAPLEVREMADWLLPLDRSTIGRAKSAVPLRHTGLRADALDAIETAYLDWGIEARFRVADVPGLGNIHQRLRAMGYAPEQPTLVQVGTVNDLLALPAAATVRVDTAPNERWASVYTAPGFDAVDGTLRVQALSRSAHA
;
A
#
# COMPACT_ATOMS: atom_id res chain seq x y z
N MET A 1 30.18 1.61 -2.45
CA MET A 1 28.75 1.27 -2.29
C MET A 1 28.36 1.53 -0.85
N THR A 2 27.66 2.63 -0.59
CA THR A 2 27.17 2.95 0.75
C THR A 2 26.06 1.96 1.09
N LYS A 3 26.32 1.05 2.05
CA LYS A 3 25.28 0.17 2.61
C LYS A 3 24.19 1.07 3.18
N HIS A 4 23.05 1.13 2.50
CA HIS A 4 21.86 1.72 3.12
C HIS A 4 21.53 0.87 4.35
N PRO A 5 21.28 1.50 5.51
CA PRO A 5 20.86 0.75 6.68
C PRO A 5 19.58 -0.03 6.35
N LEU A 6 19.49 -1.23 6.92
CA LEU A 6 18.24 -1.97 6.94
C LEU A 6 17.21 -1.08 7.63
N ILE A 7 16.08 -0.82 6.97
CA ILE A 7 14.93 -0.14 7.59
C ILE A 7 14.48 -1.00 8.78
N ALA A 8 14.20 -0.38 9.93
CA ALA A 8 13.81 -1.11 11.12
C ALA A 8 12.38 -1.66 10.97
N ASP A 9 12.06 -2.77 11.63
CA ASP A 9 10.71 -3.36 11.58
C ASP A 9 9.63 -2.37 12.06
N GLU A 10 9.95 -1.49 13.00
CA GLU A 10 9.06 -0.42 13.44
C GLU A 10 8.78 0.61 12.33
N ASP A 11 9.80 0.96 11.53
CA ASP A 11 9.65 1.87 10.39
C ASP A 11 8.80 1.21 9.29
N ILE A 12 9.00 -0.08 9.02
CA ILE A 12 8.17 -0.84 8.08
C ILE A 12 6.72 -0.80 8.55
N ALA A 13 6.46 -1.21 9.79
CA ALA A 13 5.11 -1.24 10.33
C ALA A 13 4.45 0.15 10.31
N SER A 14 5.20 1.20 10.66
CA SER A 14 4.71 2.58 10.62
C SER A 14 4.33 3.01 9.19
N LEU A 15 5.23 2.79 8.22
CA LEU A 15 4.97 3.11 6.81
C LEU A 15 3.77 2.36 6.24
N GLU A 16 3.62 1.09 6.59
CA GLU A 16 2.51 0.29 6.07
C GLU A 16 1.16 0.67 6.69
N ARG A 17 1.12 1.03 7.98
CA ARG A 17 -0.10 1.57 8.60
C ARG A 17 -0.47 2.94 8.01
N ALA A 18 0.50 3.86 7.89
CA ALA A 18 0.28 5.17 7.27
C ALA A 18 -0.20 5.05 5.81
N THR A 19 0.30 4.05 5.08
CA THR A 19 -0.18 3.75 3.72
C THR A 19 -1.65 3.35 3.71
N LEU A 20 -2.09 2.51 4.67
CA LEU A 20 -3.50 2.12 4.76
C LEU A 20 -4.40 3.25 5.25
N ASP A 21 -3.92 4.09 6.17
CA ASP A 21 -4.65 5.28 6.61
C ASP A 21 -4.92 6.25 5.43
N ALA A 22 -3.95 6.39 4.53
CA ALA A 22 -4.07 7.23 3.35
C ALA A 22 -5.09 6.72 2.31
N VAL A 23 -5.27 5.39 2.20
CA VAL A 23 -6.21 4.79 1.25
C VAL A 23 -7.52 4.30 1.88
N ALA A 24 -7.61 4.40 3.21
CA ALA A 24 -8.79 4.19 4.05
C ALA A 24 -9.68 3.01 3.60
N PRO A 25 -9.15 1.77 3.58
CA PRO A 25 -9.95 0.60 3.24
C PRO A 25 -11.13 0.45 4.21
N LEU A 26 -12.20 -0.21 3.76
CA LEU A 26 -13.39 -0.43 4.59
C LEU A 26 -13.08 -1.18 5.90
N GLU A 27 -12.16 -2.13 5.85
CA GLU A 27 -11.73 -2.92 6.99
C GLU A 27 -10.23 -3.24 6.87
N VAL A 28 -9.52 -3.27 8.00
CA VAL A 28 -8.15 -3.78 8.09
C VAL A 28 -8.11 -4.85 9.17
N ARG A 29 -7.64 -6.04 8.81
CA ARG A 29 -7.34 -7.10 9.77
C ARG A 29 -5.84 -7.22 9.96
N GLU A 30 -5.41 -7.50 11.17
CA GLU A 30 -4.03 -7.86 11.46
C GLU A 30 -3.93 -9.36 11.73
N MET A 31 -3.02 -10.06 11.06
CA MET A 31 -2.86 -11.50 11.20
C MET A 31 -1.42 -11.92 10.90
N ALA A 32 -0.80 -12.66 11.82
CA ALA A 32 0.53 -13.26 11.63
C ALA A 32 1.61 -12.27 11.13
N ASP A 33 1.56 -11.03 11.65
CA ASP A 33 2.44 -9.91 11.24
C ASP A 33 2.21 -9.38 9.83
N TRP A 34 0.96 -9.49 9.35
CA TRP A 34 0.47 -8.87 8.13
C TRP A 34 -0.70 -7.95 8.42
N LEU A 35 -0.83 -6.90 7.62
CA LEU A 35 -2.07 -6.14 7.47
C LEU A 35 -2.81 -6.63 6.23
N LEU A 36 -4.11 -6.90 6.40
CA LEU A 36 -5.02 -7.37 5.37
C LEU A 36 -6.09 -6.29 5.18
N PRO A 37 -5.86 -5.31 4.31
CA PRO A 37 -6.89 -4.36 3.94
C PRO A 37 -7.93 -5.05 3.05
N LEU A 38 -9.21 -4.83 3.37
CA LEU A 38 -10.36 -5.45 2.75
C LEU A 38 -11.27 -4.34 2.19
N ASP A 39 -11.26 -4.19 0.87
CA ASP A 39 -11.96 -3.12 0.17
C ASP A 39 -12.36 -3.58 -1.25
N ARG A 40 -13.42 -2.98 -1.80
CA ARG A 40 -13.93 -3.28 -3.16
C ARG A 40 -13.56 -2.22 -4.20
N SER A 41 -12.78 -1.22 -3.82
CA SER A 41 -12.31 -0.17 -4.72
C SER A 41 -11.26 -0.68 -5.70
N THR A 42 -10.90 0.20 -6.61
CA THR A 42 -9.86 0.01 -7.61
C THR A 42 -8.46 0.30 -7.07
N ILE A 43 -8.33 0.77 -5.83
CA ILE A 43 -7.04 1.12 -5.21
C ILE A 43 -6.32 -0.15 -4.77
N GLY A 44 -5.26 -0.54 -5.47
CA GLY A 44 -4.52 -1.78 -5.21
C GLY A 44 -4.03 -1.93 -3.75
N ARG A 45 -3.55 -0.83 -3.15
CA ARG A 45 -3.08 -0.81 -1.75
C ARG A 45 -4.19 -1.04 -0.72
N ALA A 46 -5.44 -0.71 -1.05
CA ALA A 46 -6.58 -0.91 -0.17
C ALA A 46 -7.09 -2.38 -0.18
N LYS A 47 -6.49 -3.25 -1.00
CA LYS A 47 -6.93 -4.65 -1.16
C LYS A 47 -5.78 -5.65 -1.33
N SER A 48 -4.58 -5.29 -0.87
CA SER A 48 -3.41 -6.17 -0.93
C SER A 48 -2.81 -6.34 0.44
N ALA A 49 -2.65 -7.59 0.88
CA ALA A 49 -1.98 -7.95 2.11
C ALA A 49 -0.52 -7.45 2.07
N VAL A 50 -0.04 -6.94 3.20
CA VAL A 50 1.31 -6.40 3.32
C VAL A 50 1.95 -6.85 4.64
N PRO A 51 3.22 -7.29 4.64
CA PRO A 51 3.88 -7.68 5.88
C PRO A 51 4.31 -6.46 6.70
N LEU A 52 4.32 -6.59 8.02
CA LEU A 52 4.78 -5.56 8.96
C LEU A 52 6.29 -5.58 9.19
N ARG A 53 7.00 -6.57 8.62
CA ARG A 53 8.46 -6.70 8.71
C ARG A 53 9.04 -7.46 7.52
N HIS A 54 10.35 -7.36 7.32
CA HIS A 54 11.02 -7.96 6.16
C HIS A 54 11.78 -9.26 6.47
N THR A 55 11.72 -9.78 7.70
CA THR A 55 12.39 -11.02 8.08
C THR A 55 11.54 -11.85 9.05
N GLY A 56 11.84 -13.14 9.18
CA GLY A 56 11.23 -14.01 10.20
C GLY A 56 9.74 -14.33 10.01
N LEU A 57 9.16 -13.96 8.86
CA LEU A 57 7.78 -14.30 8.54
C LEU A 57 7.64 -15.78 8.19
N ARG A 58 6.55 -16.38 8.65
CA ARG A 58 6.21 -17.76 8.34
C ARG A 58 5.47 -17.81 7.01
N ALA A 59 5.99 -18.60 6.07
CA ALA A 59 5.38 -18.73 4.74
C ALA A 59 4.01 -19.43 4.78
N ASP A 60 3.74 -20.26 5.79
CA ASP A 60 2.44 -20.94 5.97
C ASP A 60 1.32 -19.99 6.39
N ALA A 61 1.63 -18.75 6.79
CA ALA A 61 0.60 -17.72 7.02
C ALA A 61 -0.15 -17.33 5.73
N LEU A 62 0.46 -17.54 4.55
CA LEU A 62 -0.13 -17.13 3.27
C LEU A 62 -1.42 -17.87 2.93
N ASP A 63 -1.54 -19.15 3.29
CA ASP A 63 -2.77 -19.93 3.10
C ASP A 63 -3.93 -19.37 3.94
N ALA A 64 -3.65 -18.97 5.18
CA ALA A 64 -4.64 -18.33 6.05
C ALA A 64 -5.03 -16.94 5.53
N ILE A 65 -4.07 -16.17 4.98
CA ILE A 65 -4.36 -14.88 4.36
C ILE A 65 -5.27 -15.06 3.14
N GLU A 66 -4.95 -16.00 2.25
CA GLU A 66 -5.77 -16.29 1.08
C GLU A 66 -7.21 -16.66 1.47
N THR A 67 -7.35 -17.52 2.48
CA THR A 67 -8.66 -17.89 3.05
C THR A 67 -9.40 -16.67 3.58
N ALA A 68 -8.73 -15.77 4.31
CA ALA A 68 -9.37 -14.57 4.86
C ALA A 68 -9.89 -13.59 3.79
N TYR A 69 -9.19 -13.45 2.65
CA TYR A 69 -9.66 -12.67 1.50
C TYR A 69 -10.87 -13.34 0.83
N LEU A 70 -10.80 -14.66 0.62
CA LEU A 70 -11.90 -15.45 0.05
C LEU A 70 -13.16 -15.39 0.90
N ASP A 71 -13.03 -15.52 2.23
CA ASP A 71 -14.15 -15.41 3.18
C ASP A 71 -14.80 -14.01 3.16
N TRP A 72 -14.01 -12.97 2.85
CA TRP A 72 -14.54 -11.61 2.65
C TRP A 72 -15.16 -11.40 1.24
N GLY A 73 -14.91 -12.33 0.31
CA GLY A 73 -15.46 -12.35 -1.04
C GLY A 73 -14.62 -11.60 -2.07
N ILE A 74 -13.29 -11.54 -1.91
CA ILE A 74 -12.36 -10.99 -2.90
C ILE A 74 -11.15 -11.91 -3.10
N GLU A 75 -10.49 -11.77 -4.24
CA GLU A 75 -9.22 -12.45 -4.49
C GLU A 75 -8.11 -11.85 -3.63
N ALA A 76 -7.25 -12.72 -3.07
CA ALA A 76 -6.08 -12.27 -2.33
C ALA A 76 -5.06 -11.62 -3.27
N ARG A 77 -4.45 -10.55 -2.80
CA ARG A 77 -3.32 -9.88 -3.44
C ARG A 77 -2.26 -9.59 -2.39
N PHE A 78 -1.01 -9.55 -2.80
CA PHE A 78 0.12 -9.38 -1.90
C PHE A 78 1.05 -8.28 -2.40
N ARG A 79 1.45 -7.38 -1.50
CA ARG A 79 2.52 -6.42 -1.73
C ARG A 79 3.72 -6.82 -0.90
N VAL A 80 4.73 -7.38 -1.58
CA VAL A 80 5.92 -7.96 -0.94
C VAL A 80 7.17 -7.31 -1.52
N ALA A 81 8.02 -6.75 -0.66
CA ALA A 81 9.28 -6.13 -1.07
C ALA A 81 10.25 -7.17 -1.64
N ASP A 82 11.06 -6.77 -2.63
CA ASP A 82 12.14 -7.61 -3.18
C ASP A 82 13.41 -7.47 -2.33
N VAL A 83 13.39 -8.12 -1.17
CA VAL A 83 14.51 -8.14 -0.21
C VAL A 83 14.83 -9.56 0.24
N PRO A 84 16.11 -9.88 0.56
CA PRO A 84 16.51 -11.26 0.88
C PRO A 84 15.70 -11.90 2.01
N GLY A 85 15.30 -11.12 3.02
CA GLY A 85 14.57 -11.62 4.18
C GLY A 85 13.14 -12.13 3.89
N LEU A 86 12.59 -11.81 2.71
CA LEU A 86 11.28 -12.26 2.24
C LEU A 86 11.38 -13.36 1.17
N GLY A 87 12.57 -13.93 0.96
CA GLY A 87 12.78 -14.97 -0.06
C GLY A 87 11.87 -16.19 0.11
N ASN A 88 11.60 -16.60 1.35
CA ASN A 88 10.68 -17.70 1.65
C ASN A 88 9.22 -17.36 1.29
N ILE A 89 8.78 -16.12 1.52
CA ILE A 89 7.46 -15.61 1.15
C ILE A 89 7.32 -15.62 -0.37
N HIS A 90 8.30 -15.07 -1.08
CA HIS A 90 8.33 -15.09 -2.55
C HIS A 90 8.29 -16.50 -3.13
N GLN A 91 9.03 -17.44 -2.55
CA GLN A 91 9.01 -18.85 -2.97
C GLN A 91 7.63 -19.48 -2.76
N ARG A 92 7.00 -19.23 -1.61
CA ARG A 92 5.69 -19.80 -1.29
C ARG A 92 4.59 -19.21 -2.17
N LEU A 93 4.57 -17.90 -2.40
CA LEU A 93 3.62 -17.26 -3.33
C LEU A 93 3.71 -17.86 -4.73
N ARG A 94 4.92 -18.06 -5.26
CA ARG A 94 5.09 -18.75 -6.56
C ARG A 94 4.58 -20.18 -6.53
N ALA A 95 4.83 -20.92 -5.45
CA ALA A 95 4.32 -22.28 -5.28
C ALA A 95 2.79 -22.35 -5.17
N MET A 96 2.14 -21.26 -4.72
CA MET A 96 0.68 -21.09 -4.71
C MET A 96 0.12 -20.62 -6.06
N GLY A 97 0.97 -20.33 -7.06
CA GLY A 97 0.55 -19.88 -8.39
C GLY A 97 0.50 -18.36 -8.60
N TYR A 98 0.93 -17.57 -7.62
CA TYR A 98 1.02 -16.11 -7.78
C TYR A 98 2.18 -15.72 -8.68
N ALA A 99 1.95 -14.69 -9.51
CA ALA A 99 2.95 -14.04 -10.34
C ALA A 99 3.04 -12.54 -10.01
N PRO A 100 4.24 -11.93 -10.14
CA PRO A 100 4.39 -10.50 -9.95
C PRO A 100 3.82 -9.72 -11.13
N GLU A 101 2.99 -8.70 -10.86
CA GLU A 101 2.34 -7.89 -11.90
C GLU A 101 2.77 -6.41 -11.91
N GLN A 102 3.18 -5.88 -10.76
CA GLN A 102 3.46 -4.44 -10.58
C GLN A 102 4.81 -4.19 -9.89
N PRO A 103 5.94 -4.42 -10.59
CA PRO A 103 7.25 -4.09 -10.04
C PRO A 103 7.34 -2.59 -9.75
N THR A 104 7.66 -2.24 -8.50
CA THR A 104 7.76 -0.86 -8.05
C THR A 104 9.19 -0.57 -7.61
N LEU A 105 9.84 0.41 -8.25
CA LEU A 105 11.12 0.93 -7.78
C LEU A 105 10.87 1.92 -6.64
N VAL A 106 11.41 1.62 -5.45
CA VAL A 106 11.38 2.52 -4.31
C VAL A 106 12.68 3.33 -4.28
N GLN A 107 12.54 4.65 -4.28
CA GLN A 107 13.66 5.58 -4.11
C GLN A 107 13.54 6.26 -2.75
N VAL A 108 14.67 6.40 -2.06
CA VAL A 108 14.75 7.03 -0.75
C VAL A 108 15.63 8.28 -0.83
N GLY A 109 15.30 9.27 -0.02
CA GLY A 109 16.06 10.52 0.12
C GLY A 109 15.83 11.11 1.50
N THR A 110 16.68 12.04 1.93
CA THR A 110 16.48 12.72 3.21
C THR A 110 15.61 13.95 3.04
N VAL A 111 14.86 14.31 4.09
CA VAL A 111 14.08 15.56 4.11
C VAL A 111 14.99 16.77 3.88
N ASN A 112 16.21 16.75 4.42
CA ASN A 112 17.17 17.84 4.23
C ASN A 112 17.61 17.98 2.77
N ASP A 113 17.88 16.87 2.08
CA ASP A 113 18.22 16.91 0.65
C ASP A 113 17.05 17.44 -0.18
N LEU A 114 15.82 17.07 0.17
CA LEU A 114 14.61 17.58 -0.50
C LEU A 114 14.41 19.08 -0.25
N LEU A 115 14.64 19.57 0.97
CA LEU A 115 14.54 20.99 1.32
C LEU A 115 15.62 21.86 0.67
N ALA A 116 16.75 21.27 0.27
CA ALA A 116 17.82 21.97 -0.45
C ALA A 116 17.47 22.23 -1.92
N LEU A 117 16.41 21.60 -2.45
CA LEU A 117 15.95 21.82 -3.82
C LEU A 117 15.16 23.14 -3.93
N PRO A 118 15.27 23.88 -5.04
CA PRO A 118 14.45 25.07 -5.27
C PRO A 118 12.96 24.74 -5.23
N ALA A 119 12.18 25.54 -4.50
CA ALA A 119 10.73 25.41 -4.47
C ALA A 119 10.16 25.63 -5.88
N ALA A 120 9.52 24.60 -6.44
CA ALA A 120 8.95 24.65 -7.79
C ALA A 120 7.57 25.33 -7.84
N ALA A 121 6.82 25.34 -6.73
CA ALA A 121 5.49 25.91 -6.64
C ALA A 121 5.08 26.21 -5.19
N THR A 122 4.14 27.15 -5.04
CA THR A 122 3.40 27.35 -3.79
C THR A 122 2.25 26.34 -3.73
N VAL A 123 2.22 25.52 -2.68
CA VAL A 123 1.18 24.51 -2.46
C VAL A 123 0.26 24.96 -1.33
N ARG A 124 -1.05 24.70 -1.46
CA ARG A 124 -2.02 24.83 -0.38
C ARG A 124 -2.39 23.43 0.10
N VAL A 125 -2.37 23.22 1.41
CA VAL A 125 -2.86 22.00 2.05
C VAL A 125 -4.23 22.31 2.65
N ASP A 126 -5.25 21.62 2.15
CA ASP A 126 -6.60 21.66 2.69
C ASP A 126 -6.79 20.43 3.60
N THR A 127 -7.64 20.49 4.62
CA THR A 127 -7.92 19.39 5.58
C THR A 127 -9.18 18.58 5.24
N ALA A 128 -9.64 18.71 4.00
CA ALA A 128 -10.83 18.04 3.49
C ALA A 128 -10.78 18.01 1.97
N PRO A 129 -11.25 16.92 1.34
CA PRO A 129 -11.39 16.86 -0.11
C PRO A 129 -12.36 17.94 -0.60
N ASN A 130 -12.00 18.60 -1.70
CA ASN A 130 -12.84 19.58 -2.38
C ASN A 130 -13.02 19.22 -3.86
N GLU A 131 -13.87 19.95 -4.57
CA GLU A 131 -14.17 19.70 -5.99
C GLU A 131 -12.90 19.72 -6.87
N ARG A 132 -11.94 20.60 -6.54
CA ARG A 132 -10.68 20.72 -7.28
C ARG A 132 -9.76 19.53 -7.05
N TRP A 133 -9.77 18.96 -5.85
CA TRP A 133 -9.07 17.71 -5.57
C TRP A 133 -9.76 16.53 -6.27
N ALA A 134 -11.10 16.47 -6.23
CA ALA A 134 -11.86 15.39 -6.87
C ALA A 134 -11.67 15.36 -8.39
N SER A 135 -11.53 16.54 -9.02
CA SER A 135 -11.35 16.66 -10.47
C SER A 135 -10.06 16.02 -10.99
N VAL A 136 -9.06 15.78 -10.13
CA VAL A 136 -7.85 15.01 -10.50
C VAL A 136 -8.19 13.59 -10.93
N TYR A 137 -9.29 13.03 -10.42
CA TYR A 137 -9.75 11.68 -10.75
C TYR A 137 -10.90 11.65 -11.75
N THR A 138 -11.66 12.74 -11.88
CA THR A 138 -12.92 12.77 -12.65
C THR A 138 -12.87 13.65 -13.90
N ALA A 139 -11.73 14.27 -14.21
CA ALA A 139 -11.57 15.07 -15.42
C ALA A 139 -11.77 14.24 -16.71
N PRO A 140 -12.17 14.88 -17.82
CA PRO A 140 -12.25 14.21 -19.12
C PRO A 140 -10.94 13.51 -19.49
N GLY A 141 -11.02 12.26 -19.94
CA GLY A 141 -9.87 11.41 -20.26
C GLY A 141 -9.55 10.35 -19.20
N PHE A 142 -10.15 10.45 -18.01
CA PHE A 142 -10.13 9.40 -17.00
C PHE A 142 -11.40 8.53 -17.07
N ASP A 143 -11.32 7.30 -16.56
CA ASP A 143 -12.50 6.45 -16.37
C ASP A 143 -13.38 7.07 -15.26
N ALA A 144 -14.60 7.47 -15.62
CA ALA A 144 -15.50 8.17 -14.71
C ALA A 144 -15.99 7.30 -13.54
N VAL A 145 -16.15 5.99 -13.76
CA VAL A 145 -16.58 5.04 -12.72
C VAL A 145 -15.45 4.84 -11.72
N ASP A 146 -14.25 4.56 -12.23
CA ASP A 146 -13.03 4.45 -11.42
C ASP A 146 -12.74 5.75 -10.65
N GLY A 147 -12.87 6.90 -11.32
CA GLY A 147 -12.70 8.22 -10.70
C GLY A 147 -13.65 8.46 -9.53
N THR A 148 -14.93 8.12 -9.70
CA THR A 148 -15.94 8.23 -8.64
C THR A 148 -15.61 7.31 -7.46
N LEU A 149 -15.23 6.06 -7.73
CA LEU A 149 -14.87 5.09 -6.69
C LEU A 149 -13.63 5.53 -5.91
N ARG A 150 -12.63 6.12 -6.57
CA ARG A 150 -11.44 6.67 -5.90
C ARG A 150 -11.77 7.86 -5.02
N VAL A 151 -12.58 8.80 -5.51
CA VAL A 151 -13.03 9.95 -4.71
C VAL A 151 -13.75 9.46 -3.46
N GLN A 152 -14.67 8.50 -3.59
CA GLN A 152 -15.39 7.91 -2.46
C GLN A 152 -14.43 7.22 -1.48
N ALA A 153 -13.46 6.44 -1.98
CA ALA A 153 -12.53 5.71 -1.14
C ALA A 153 -11.60 6.63 -0.35
N LEU A 154 -10.94 7.57 -1.04
CA LEU A 154 -9.97 8.47 -0.43
C LEU A 154 -10.63 9.52 0.48
N SER A 155 -11.88 9.88 0.25
CA SER A 155 -12.62 10.80 1.13
C SER A 155 -12.89 10.22 2.53
N ARG A 156 -12.65 8.92 2.76
CA ARG A 156 -12.77 8.31 4.09
C ARG A 156 -11.53 8.50 4.96
N SER A 157 -10.41 8.93 4.38
CA SER A 157 -9.16 9.07 5.13
C SER A 157 -9.31 10.15 6.21
N ALA A 158 -8.98 9.78 7.45
CA ALA A 158 -9.10 10.65 8.62
C ALA A 158 -7.98 11.71 8.72
N HIS A 159 -6.99 11.65 7.82
CA HIS A 159 -5.84 12.56 7.76
C HIS A 159 -5.81 13.40 6.47
N ALA A 160 -6.97 13.57 5.83
CA ALA A 160 -7.14 14.49 4.71
C ALA A 160 -7.05 15.94 5.14
#